data_AF-A0A521R6Y7-F1
#
_entry.id   AF-A0A521R6Y7-F1
#
_cell.length_a   1.000
_cell.length_b   1.000
_cell.length_c   1.000
_cell.angle_alpha   90.00
_cell.angle_beta   90.00
_cell.angle_gamma   90.00
#
_symmetry.space_group_name_H-M   'P 1'
#
loop_
_entity.id
_entity.type
_entity.pdbx_description
1 polymer ?
#
loop_
_entity_poly.entity_id
_entity_poly.type
_entity_poly.pdbx_seq_one_letter_code
_entity_poly.pdbx_strand_id
1 'polypeptide(L)'
;MMHRLAFGICLVLFCVINPDLGGTTMKGGFEMGEAQTMLELCINMNGDGLKIEADKLVPSDWESIFDSDLNRNEKERGFGPFDNRWKLWKNKKQDGVYALVIRGTIPSHDSIKEDLFATSVPAKGIQLLDTDQNPLGKKRGVVFSLVETDHAEVHLGFAYGLAVMLFDRDRGILNQLSQLPAGSQIYITGHSQGAALATLAHAFLNNALNGSDNKNSFGLKGKNFSLKSYVFAQPKPGNWQFAMDFAEVIGNQGLAYTINNTSDWVPQVPLSIQLVSETLKPIATVSGRWFANSVLDFLAWIRRFFSSQVSKLTNYKENITKNFSDGYFVDASQFSPLDYGGSSLDYMPVGNLIAVRPKADMKVVEGDLFWEHHLARYKELMGTLQIAN
;
A
#
# COMPACT_ATOMS: atom_id res chain seq x y z
N MET A 1 44.93 -60.34 0.63
CA MET A 1 44.77 -59.00 1.23
C MET A 1 44.62 -57.99 0.09
N MET A 2 43.39 -57.71 -0.33
CA MET A 2 43.06 -56.65 -1.29
C MET A 2 41.58 -56.30 -1.09
N HIS A 3 41.33 -55.14 -0.48
CA HIS A 3 39.98 -54.54 -0.37
C HIS A 3 39.62 -53.89 -1.71
N ARG A 4 38.44 -54.21 -2.24
CA ARG A 4 37.78 -53.43 -3.31
C ARG A 4 36.60 -52.70 -2.69
N LEU A 5 36.69 -51.38 -2.65
CA LEU A 5 35.62 -50.45 -2.30
C LEU A 5 34.49 -50.57 -3.35
N ALA A 6 33.26 -50.79 -2.91
CA ALA A 6 32.06 -50.64 -3.72
C ALA A 6 31.53 -49.20 -3.54
N PHE A 7 31.57 -48.39 -4.60
CA PHE A 7 30.92 -47.09 -4.65
C PHE A 7 29.48 -47.29 -5.15
N GLY A 8 28.50 -47.06 -4.28
CA GLY A 8 27.09 -47.03 -4.65
C GLY A 8 26.76 -45.73 -5.40
N ILE A 9 26.27 -45.86 -6.63
CA ILE A 9 25.75 -44.73 -7.41
C ILE A 9 24.29 -44.51 -6.97
N CYS A 10 24.05 -43.39 -6.27
CA CYS A 10 22.71 -42.93 -5.94
C CYS A 10 22.13 -42.22 -7.18
N LEU A 11 21.12 -42.82 -7.81
CA LEU A 11 20.41 -42.24 -8.94
C LEU A 11 19.47 -41.14 -8.42
N VAL A 12 19.87 -39.88 -8.54
CA VAL A 12 18.98 -38.73 -8.29
C VAL A 12 18.10 -38.57 -9.53
N LEU A 13 16.84 -38.97 -9.42
CA LEU A 13 15.78 -38.66 -10.38
C LEU A 13 15.56 -37.15 -10.39
N PHE A 14 16.15 -36.46 -11.37
CA PHE A 14 15.73 -35.11 -11.72
C PHE A 14 14.35 -35.20 -12.35
N CYS A 15 13.33 -34.82 -11.58
CA CYS A 15 12.03 -34.49 -12.13
C CYS A 15 12.22 -33.27 -13.04
N VAL A 16 12.14 -33.46 -14.35
CA VAL A 16 12.08 -32.37 -15.32
C VAL A 16 10.75 -31.66 -15.08
N ILE A 17 10.82 -30.52 -14.39
CA ILE A 17 9.70 -29.59 -14.28
C ILE A 17 9.53 -29.01 -15.68
N ASN A 18 8.38 -29.28 -16.31
CA ASN A 18 7.99 -28.65 -17.57
C ASN A 18 8.05 -27.12 -17.41
N PRO A 19 8.92 -26.39 -18.13
CA PRO A 19 8.92 -24.95 -18.12
C PRO A 19 8.02 -24.47 -19.26
N ASP A 20 6.70 -24.65 -19.13
CA ASP A 20 5.75 -23.98 -20.03
C ASP A 20 4.34 -23.99 -19.43
N LEU A 21 4.12 -23.04 -18.53
CA LEU A 21 2.82 -22.38 -18.35
C LEU A 21 3.10 -20.89 -18.56
N GLY A 22 2.86 -20.44 -19.79
CA GLY A 22 3.16 -19.08 -20.24
C GLY A 22 2.45 -18.00 -19.42
N GLY A 23 3.18 -17.43 -18.48
CA GLY A 23 2.99 -16.08 -17.96
C GLY A 23 4.39 -15.49 -17.80
N THR A 24 4.71 -14.41 -18.50
CA THR A 24 5.99 -13.72 -18.30
C THR A 24 5.99 -13.10 -16.91
N THR A 25 6.72 -13.69 -15.98
CA THR A 25 6.95 -13.12 -14.65
C THR A 25 7.52 -11.72 -14.81
N MET A 26 7.05 -10.78 -14.00
CA MET A 26 7.59 -9.41 -14.00
C MET A 26 9.09 -9.43 -13.73
N LYS A 27 9.85 -8.67 -14.51
CA LYS A 27 11.30 -8.54 -14.35
C LYS A 27 11.59 -7.76 -13.06
N GLY A 28 12.36 -8.37 -12.16
CA GLY A 28 12.91 -7.68 -10.99
C GLY A 28 13.93 -6.61 -11.41
N GLY A 29 14.01 -5.52 -10.64
CA GLY A 29 14.89 -4.39 -10.94
C GLY A 29 14.12 -3.08 -11.12
N PHE A 30 14.76 -1.96 -10.79
CA PHE A 30 14.16 -0.64 -10.93
C PHE A 30 14.24 -0.21 -12.40
N GLU A 31 13.11 0.16 -12.99
CA GLU A 31 13.02 0.63 -14.36
C GLU A 31 12.36 2.01 -14.33
N MET A 32 13.07 3.03 -14.84
CA MET A 32 12.60 4.42 -14.78
C MET A 32 11.27 4.62 -15.53
N GLY A 33 11.14 4.01 -16.71
CA GLY A 33 9.93 4.15 -17.53
C GLY A 33 8.69 3.59 -16.84
N GLU A 34 8.82 2.48 -16.11
CA GLU A 34 7.73 1.91 -15.30
C GLU A 34 7.36 2.88 -14.17
N ALA A 35 8.35 3.40 -13.45
CA ALA A 35 8.13 4.36 -12.38
C ALA A 35 7.46 5.66 -12.87
N GLN A 36 7.91 6.22 -14.00
CA GLN A 36 7.30 7.42 -14.60
C GLN A 36 5.85 7.19 -15.02
N THR A 37 5.57 6.03 -15.65
CA THR A 37 4.20 5.64 -16.02
C THR A 37 3.31 5.57 -14.78
N MET A 38 3.76 4.91 -13.71
CA MET A 38 3.00 4.78 -12.47
C MET A 38 2.74 6.13 -11.79
N LEU A 39 3.72 7.03 -11.83
CA LEU A 39 3.58 8.40 -11.33
C LEU A 39 2.51 9.18 -12.11
N GLU A 40 2.48 9.06 -13.43
CA GLU A 40 1.50 9.73 -14.29
C GLU A 40 0.08 9.23 -14.06
N LEU A 41 -0.08 7.92 -13.82
CA LEU A 41 -1.38 7.36 -13.42
C LEU A 41 -1.81 7.86 -12.02
N CYS A 42 -0.87 8.06 -11.09
CA CYS A 42 -1.17 8.70 -9.81
C CYS A 42 -1.62 10.16 -9.99
N ILE A 43 -0.96 10.92 -10.89
CA ILE A 43 -1.36 12.30 -11.22
C ILE A 43 -2.78 12.33 -11.80
N ASN A 44 -3.14 11.39 -12.67
CA ASN A 44 -4.51 11.32 -13.19
C ASN A 44 -5.55 11.16 -12.08
N MET A 45 -5.23 10.38 -11.06
CA MET A 45 -6.17 10.07 -9.98
C MET A 45 -6.25 11.16 -8.91
N ASN A 46 -5.12 11.81 -8.59
CA ASN A 46 -4.99 12.73 -7.46
C ASN A 46 -4.91 14.20 -7.88
N GLY A 47 -4.73 14.48 -9.17
CA GLY A 47 -4.18 15.74 -9.63
C GLY A 47 -2.66 15.79 -9.43
N ASP A 48 -2.04 16.82 -9.97
CA ASP A 48 -0.60 17.03 -9.93
C ASP A 48 -0.14 17.91 -8.75
N GLY A 49 -1.10 18.60 -8.11
CA GLY A 49 -0.89 19.62 -7.09
C GLY A 49 -0.69 21.03 -7.65
N LEU A 50 -0.44 21.18 -8.96
CA LEU A 50 0.05 22.42 -9.60
C LEU A 50 -0.79 22.92 -10.80
N LYS A 51 -2.01 22.38 -10.99
CA LYS A 51 -2.97 22.77 -12.04
C LYS A 51 -2.58 22.34 -13.45
N ILE A 52 -1.83 21.25 -13.63
CA ILE A 52 -1.75 20.59 -14.93
C ILE A 52 -3.08 19.87 -15.20
N GLU A 53 -3.55 19.88 -16.45
CA GLU A 53 -4.63 19.01 -16.90
C GLU A 53 -4.18 17.55 -16.81
N ALA A 54 -4.49 16.90 -15.69
CA ALA A 54 -4.01 15.55 -15.36
C ALA A 54 -4.38 14.49 -16.41
N ASP A 55 -5.46 14.69 -17.16
CA ASP A 55 -5.88 13.81 -18.25
C ASP A 55 -4.92 13.84 -19.46
N LYS A 56 -4.20 14.94 -19.69
CA LYS A 56 -3.19 15.05 -20.75
C LYS A 56 -1.89 14.31 -20.42
N LEU A 57 -1.70 13.92 -19.17
CA LEU A 57 -0.48 13.24 -18.71
C LEU A 57 -0.59 11.72 -18.70
N VAL A 58 -1.79 11.16 -18.87
CA VAL A 58 -1.97 9.71 -18.96
C VAL A 58 -1.27 9.21 -20.23
N PRO A 59 -0.35 8.23 -20.13
CA PRO A 59 0.26 7.64 -21.30
C PRO A 59 -0.78 7.09 -22.26
N SER A 60 -0.63 7.36 -23.56
CA SER A 60 -1.60 6.97 -24.59
C SER A 60 -1.92 5.48 -24.64
N ASP A 61 -1.02 4.66 -24.09
CA ASP A 61 -1.07 3.21 -24.12
C ASP A 61 -1.79 2.62 -22.90
N TRP A 62 -2.31 3.45 -22.01
CA TRP A 62 -3.05 3.03 -20.83
C TRP A 62 -4.48 3.53 -20.87
N GLU A 63 -5.42 2.69 -20.45
CA GLU A 63 -6.83 3.05 -20.32
C GLU A 63 -7.38 2.58 -18.98
N SER A 64 -8.21 3.41 -18.35
CA SER A 64 -8.89 3.02 -17.11
C SER A 64 -10.05 2.11 -17.48
N ILE A 65 -10.03 0.89 -16.97
CA ILE A 65 -11.08 -0.12 -17.19
C ILE A 65 -12.02 -0.25 -15.98
N PHE A 66 -11.62 0.30 -14.84
CA PHE A 66 -12.45 0.42 -13.64
C PHE A 66 -12.02 1.63 -12.81
N ASP A 67 -13.00 2.24 -12.16
CA ASP A 67 -12.78 3.36 -11.26
C ASP A 67 -13.85 3.34 -10.18
N SER A 68 -13.40 3.27 -8.93
CA SER A 68 -14.28 3.03 -7.79
C SER A 68 -15.28 4.17 -7.53
N ASP A 69 -15.10 5.34 -8.13
CA ASP A 69 -15.98 6.50 -7.92
C ASP A 69 -16.86 6.85 -9.13
N LEU A 70 -16.76 6.13 -10.25
CA LEU A 70 -17.60 6.41 -11.41
C LEU A 70 -19.08 6.29 -11.02
N ASN A 71 -19.85 7.35 -11.29
CA ASN A 71 -21.30 7.49 -11.06
C ASN A 71 -21.76 7.89 -9.64
N ARG A 72 -20.89 8.43 -8.77
CA ARG A 72 -21.31 8.97 -7.47
C ARG A 72 -21.38 10.50 -7.42
N ASN A 73 -22.32 11.00 -6.62
CA ASN A 73 -22.43 12.42 -6.29
C ASN A 73 -21.10 12.92 -5.69
N GLU A 74 -20.72 14.17 -5.97
CA GLU A 74 -19.46 14.76 -5.50
C GLU A 74 -19.27 14.73 -3.97
N LYS A 75 -20.37 14.57 -3.22
CA LYS A 75 -20.39 14.47 -1.76
C LYS A 75 -20.12 13.05 -1.22
N GLU A 76 -20.02 12.03 -2.07
CA GLU A 76 -19.85 10.61 -1.71
C GLU A 76 -18.66 9.96 -2.43
N ARG A 77 -17.59 10.72 -2.65
CA ARG A 77 -16.37 10.18 -3.24
C ARG A 77 -15.69 9.23 -2.24
N GLY A 78 -15.11 8.15 -2.76
CA GLY A 78 -14.27 7.20 -2.04
C GLY A 78 -14.95 6.22 -1.09
N PHE A 79 -14.12 5.40 -0.44
CA PHE A 79 -14.50 4.38 0.54
C PHE A 79 -14.33 4.89 1.97
N GLY A 80 -15.37 4.66 2.78
CA GLY A 80 -15.33 4.84 4.22
C GLY A 80 -15.03 6.28 4.66
N PRO A 81 -14.65 6.49 5.93
CA PRO A 81 -14.38 7.82 6.47
C PRO A 81 -13.06 8.44 5.99
N PHE A 82 -12.32 7.72 5.15
CA PHE A 82 -11.03 8.11 4.59
C PHE A 82 -11.13 8.61 3.15
N ASP A 83 -12.29 8.52 2.49
CA ASP A 83 -12.43 8.91 1.08
C ASP A 83 -11.28 8.32 0.22
N ASN A 84 -10.93 7.06 0.49
CA ASN A 84 -9.92 6.36 -0.30
C ASN A 84 -10.53 5.98 -1.64
N ARG A 85 -9.76 5.99 -2.72
CA ARG A 85 -10.26 5.61 -4.05
C ARG A 85 -9.23 4.74 -4.74
N TRP A 86 -9.67 3.94 -5.69
CA TRP A 86 -8.75 3.23 -6.55
C TRP A 86 -9.27 3.15 -7.99
N LYS A 87 -8.34 2.97 -8.93
CA LYS A 87 -8.62 2.70 -10.34
C LYS A 87 -7.86 1.46 -10.81
N LEU A 88 -8.45 0.72 -11.74
CA LEU A 88 -7.78 -0.31 -12.52
C LEU A 88 -7.51 0.20 -13.92
N TRP A 89 -6.28 0.04 -14.37
CA TRP A 89 -5.86 0.40 -15.72
C TRP A 89 -5.36 -0.82 -16.47
N LYS A 90 -5.58 -0.83 -17.78
CA LYS A 90 -5.07 -1.84 -18.71
C LYS A 90 -4.06 -1.19 -19.66
N ASN A 91 -2.96 -1.88 -19.93
CA ASN A 91 -2.07 -1.54 -21.01
C ASN A 91 -2.65 -2.03 -22.35
N LYS A 92 -2.79 -1.13 -23.32
CA LYS A 92 -3.37 -1.41 -24.65
C LYS A 92 -2.39 -2.02 -25.63
N LYS A 93 -1.08 -1.91 -25.37
CA LYS A 93 -0.02 -2.46 -26.22
C LYS A 93 0.46 -3.83 -25.75
N GLN A 94 0.26 -4.17 -24.48
CA GLN A 94 0.71 -5.40 -23.87
C GLN A 94 -0.46 -6.09 -23.18
N ASP A 95 -0.95 -7.16 -23.77
CA ASP A 95 -2.00 -7.98 -23.16
C ASP A 95 -1.53 -8.58 -21.83
N GLY A 96 -2.45 -8.66 -20.88
CA GLY A 96 -2.16 -9.18 -19.54
C GLY A 96 -1.43 -8.21 -18.61
N VAL A 97 -1.18 -6.96 -19.03
CA VAL A 97 -0.52 -5.94 -18.19
C VAL A 97 -1.54 -4.92 -17.66
N TYR A 98 -1.57 -4.76 -16.34
CA TYR A 98 -2.52 -3.93 -15.61
C TYR A 98 -1.83 -3.05 -14.57
N ALA A 99 -2.51 -2.00 -14.10
CA ALA A 99 -2.06 -1.19 -12.98
C ALA A 99 -3.21 -0.90 -12.01
N LEU A 100 -2.99 -1.26 -10.75
CA LEU A 100 -3.81 -0.91 -9.60
C LEU A 100 -3.28 0.40 -9.00
N VAL A 101 -4.05 1.47 -9.12
CA VAL A 101 -3.66 2.81 -8.68
C VAL A 101 -4.53 3.18 -7.48
N ILE A 102 -3.89 3.44 -6.33
CA ILE A 102 -4.58 3.70 -5.05
C ILE A 102 -4.34 5.13 -4.58
N ARG A 103 -5.43 5.85 -4.35
CA ARG A 103 -5.46 7.20 -3.79
C ARG A 103 -5.74 7.13 -2.29
N GLY A 104 -4.96 7.89 -1.52
CA GLY A 104 -5.27 8.19 -0.12
C GLY A 104 -6.19 9.41 0.05
N THR A 105 -6.60 9.68 1.28
CA THR A 105 -7.58 10.73 1.65
C THR A 105 -7.31 12.14 1.07
N ILE A 106 -8.40 12.85 0.74
CA ILE A 106 -8.42 14.30 0.52
C ILE A 106 -8.75 15.00 1.87
N PRO A 107 -8.08 16.09 2.28
CA PRO A 107 -8.30 16.72 3.58
C PRO A 107 -9.78 17.13 3.78
N SER A 108 -10.40 16.66 4.84
CA SER A 108 -11.69 17.17 5.34
C SER A 108 -11.54 17.67 6.78
N HIS A 109 -12.05 18.87 7.06
CA HIS A 109 -11.92 19.56 8.34
C HIS A 109 -12.99 19.08 9.32
N ASP A 110 -12.65 18.18 10.26
CA ASP A 110 -13.43 17.99 11.48
C ASP A 110 -12.53 17.58 12.65
N SER A 111 -12.80 18.18 13.82
CA SER A 111 -11.97 18.09 15.02
C SER A 111 -12.43 17.00 15.98
N ILE A 112 -11.53 16.13 16.45
CA ILE A 112 -11.73 15.33 17.68
C ILE A 112 -10.44 15.33 18.52
N LYS A 113 -10.63 15.41 19.84
CA LYS A 113 -9.62 15.29 20.88
C LYS A 113 -9.41 13.81 21.20
N GLU A 114 -8.14 13.47 21.45
CA GLU A 114 -7.61 12.18 21.96
C GLU A 114 -7.59 11.00 20.97
N ASP A 115 -6.50 10.20 21.07
CA ASP A 115 -6.11 8.94 20.38
C ASP A 115 -5.42 8.95 19.00
N LEU A 116 -4.29 9.64 18.88
CA LEU A 116 -3.23 9.21 17.94
C LEU A 116 -1.87 9.23 18.60
N PHE A 117 -1.62 8.19 19.39
CA PHE A 117 -0.29 7.60 19.44
C PHE A 117 -0.51 6.08 19.43
N ALA A 118 0.01 5.42 18.39
CA ALA A 118 0.32 4.00 18.42
C ALA A 118 -0.85 3.01 18.57
N THR A 119 -1.87 3.07 17.71
CA THR A 119 -2.68 1.87 17.47
C THR A 119 -2.13 1.18 16.23
N SER A 120 -1.05 0.42 16.40
CA SER A 120 -0.72 -0.64 15.45
C SER A 120 -1.73 -1.77 15.60
N VAL A 121 -1.86 -2.57 14.54
CA VAL A 121 -2.48 -3.89 14.61
C VAL A 121 -1.48 -4.93 14.12
N PRO A 122 -1.59 -6.19 14.60
CA PRO A 122 -0.85 -7.29 14.00
C PRO A 122 -1.08 -7.33 12.49
N ALA A 123 -0.02 -7.52 11.71
CA ALA A 123 -0.09 -7.64 10.26
C ALA A 123 -0.53 -9.05 9.82
N LYS A 124 -0.46 -10.03 10.74
CA LYS A 124 -0.96 -11.38 10.59
C LYS A 124 -2.32 -11.52 11.25
N GLY A 125 -3.27 -12.13 10.54
CA GLY A 125 -4.58 -12.47 11.09
C GLY A 125 -5.39 -11.26 11.56
N ILE A 126 -5.31 -10.13 10.86
CA ILE A 126 -6.15 -8.94 11.09
C ILE A 126 -7.62 -9.36 11.08
N GLN A 127 -8.36 -9.02 12.13
CA GLN A 127 -9.76 -9.41 12.29
C GLN A 127 -10.68 -8.19 12.23
N LEU A 128 -11.61 -8.19 11.27
CA LEU A 128 -12.71 -7.24 11.18
C LEU A 128 -14.01 -7.96 11.53
N LEU A 129 -14.41 -7.83 12.80
CA LEU A 129 -15.54 -8.57 13.36
C LEU A 129 -16.87 -7.86 13.06
N ASP A 130 -17.89 -8.66 12.77
CA ASP A 130 -19.29 -8.26 12.73
C ASP A 130 -19.76 -7.93 14.15
N THR A 131 -20.28 -6.73 14.36
CA THR A 131 -20.83 -6.29 15.65
C THR A 131 -22.33 -6.56 15.77
N ASP A 132 -23.01 -6.90 14.66
CA ASP A 132 -24.44 -7.18 14.69
C ASP A 132 -24.70 -8.59 15.22
N GLN A 133 -25.72 -8.69 16.07
CA GLN A 133 -26.32 -9.95 16.50
C GLN A 133 -26.91 -10.63 15.25
N ASN A 134 -26.10 -11.42 14.54
CA ASN A 134 -26.55 -12.34 13.51
C ASN A 134 -27.77 -13.12 14.07
N PRO A 135 -28.89 -13.24 13.33
CA PRO A 135 -30.08 -13.98 13.80
C PRO A 135 -29.79 -15.45 14.18
N LEU A 136 -28.61 -15.98 13.84
CA LEU A 136 -28.11 -17.30 14.22
C LEU A 136 -27.20 -17.31 15.46
N GLY A 137 -26.94 -16.17 16.11
CA GLY A 137 -26.09 -16.03 17.30
C GLY A 137 -24.58 -16.25 17.08
N LYS A 138 -24.12 -16.36 15.82
CA LYS A 138 -22.71 -16.60 15.49
C LYS A 138 -21.97 -15.30 15.20
N LYS A 139 -20.87 -15.07 15.91
CA LYS A 139 -19.89 -14.03 15.58
C LYS A 139 -19.24 -14.38 14.24
N ARG A 140 -19.35 -13.51 13.24
CA ARG A 140 -18.66 -13.63 11.95
C ARG A 140 -17.70 -12.47 11.74
N GLY A 141 -16.75 -12.59 10.84
CA GLY A 141 -15.83 -11.50 10.52
C GLY A 141 -15.00 -11.81 9.28
N VAL A 142 -14.29 -10.80 8.79
CA VAL A 142 -13.25 -10.98 7.78
C VAL A 142 -11.91 -11.08 8.49
N VAL A 143 -11.15 -12.13 8.18
CA VAL A 143 -9.81 -12.34 8.73
C VAL A 143 -8.81 -12.42 7.58
N PHE A 144 -7.75 -11.64 7.64
CA PHE A 144 -6.74 -11.61 6.59
C PHE A 144 -5.35 -11.30 7.14
N SER A 145 -4.32 -11.76 6.44
CA SER A 145 -2.92 -11.52 6.77
C SER A 145 -2.25 -10.75 5.64
N LEU A 146 -1.42 -9.77 5.98
CA LEU A 146 -0.51 -9.09 5.08
C LEU A 146 0.83 -9.83 4.97
N VAL A 147 1.26 -10.41 6.09
CA VAL A 147 2.47 -11.24 6.24
C VAL A 147 2.18 -12.35 7.26
N GLU A 148 3.04 -13.37 7.31
CA GLU A 148 2.85 -14.55 8.17
C GLU A 148 3.72 -14.56 9.43
N THR A 149 4.63 -13.59 9.60
CA THR A 149 5.49 -13.52 10.79
C THR A 149 4.73 -12.93 11.97
N ASP A 150 4.95 -13.53 13.14
CA ASP A 150 4.42 -13.01 14.40
C ASP A 150 5.16 -11.71 14.78
N HIS A 151 4.49 -10.78 15.47
CA HIS A 151 5.02 -9.45 15.85
C HIS A 151 5.21 -8.43 14.70
N ALA A 152 4.95 -8.81 13.45
CA ALA A 152 4.77 -7.81 12.39
C ALA A 152 3.53 -6.96 12.71
N GLU A 153 3.68 -5.64 12.70
CA GLU A 153 2.63 -4.69 13.02
C GLU A 153 2.51 -3.62 11.92
N VAL A 154 1.28 -3.23 11.61
CA VAL A 154 0.98 -2.15 10.64
C VAL A 154 0.09 -1.10 11.28
N HIS A 155 0.10 0.10 10.72
CA HIS A 155 -0.73 1.20 11.22
C HIS A 155 -2.23 0.87 11.03
N LEU A 156 -3.02 0.89 12.11
CA LEU A 156 -4.45 0.50 12.09
C LEU A 156 -5.25 1.24 11.02
N GLY A 157 -5.04 2.55 10.88
CA GLY A 157 -5.74 3.36 9.88
C GLY A 157 -5.48 2.91 8.44
N PHE A 158 -4.26 2.47 8.13
CA PHE A 158 -3.93 1.97 6.78
C PHE A 158 -4.48 0.56 6.57
N ALA A 159 -4.38 -0.32 7.56
CA ALA A 159 -4.97 -1.66 7.49
C ALA A 159 -6.47 -1.61 7.23
N TYR A 160 -7.17 -0.70 7.90
CA TYR A 160 -8.60 -0.52 7.70
C TYR A 160 -8.94 0.15 6.37
N GLY A 161 -8.21 1.21 6.02
CA GLY A 161 -8.36 1.89 4.73
C GLY A 161 -8.18 0.92 3.55
N LEU A 162 -7.25 -0.03 3.67
CA LEU A 162 -7.08 -1.11 2.72
C LEU A 162 -8.28 -2.05 2.72
N ALA A 163 -8.69 -2.56 3.87
CA ALA A 163 -9.75 -3.56 3.97
C ALA A 163 -11.08 -3.08 3.34
N VAL A 164 -11.45 -1.81 3.57
CA VAL A 164 -12.67 -1.25 2.97
C VAL A 164 -12.61 -1.16 1.45
N MET A 165 -11.42 -1.06 0.86
CA MET A 165 -11.26 -1.11 -0.60
C MET A 165 -11.15 -2.53 -1.12
N LEU A 166 -10.57 -3.47 -0.36
CA LEU A 166 -10.40 -4.86 -0.78
C LEU A 166 -11.74 -5.59 -0.86
N PHE A 167 -12.53 -5.50 0.20
CA PHE A 167 -13.64 -6.42 0.47
C PHE A 167 -15.03 -5.86 0.16
N ASP A 168 -15.12 -4.61 -0.30
CA ASP A 168 -16.39 -3.99 -0.70
C ASP A 168 -17.12 -4.87 -1.73
N ARG A 169 -18.43 -5.03 -1.51
CA ARG A 169 -19.29 -5.95 -2.25
C ARG A 169 -19.40 -5.62 -3.73
N ASP A 170 -19.42 -4.34 -4.07
CA ASP A 170 -19.74 -3.89 -5.42
C ASP A 170 -18.49 -3.41 -6.15
N ARG A 171 -17.56 -2.79 -5.42
CA ARG A 171 -16.42 -2.05 -5.96
C ARG A 171 -15.10 -2.48 -5.34
N GLY A 172 -15.08 -3.62 -4.67
CA GLY A 172 -13.89 -4.18 -4.05
C GLY A 172 -12.79 -4.48 -5.07
N ILE A 173 -11.54 -4.21 -4.69
CA ILE A 173 -10.35 -4.55 -5.50
C ILE A 173 -10.38 -6.05 -5.84
N LEU A 174 -10.71 -6.92 -4.89
CA LEU A 174 -10.76 -8.37 -5.12
C LEU A 174 -11.79 -8.78 -6.17
N ASN A 175 -12.95 -8.11 -6.22
CA ASN A 175 -13.97 -8.39 -7.23
C ASN A 175 -13.47 -8.12 -8.65
N GLN A 176 -12.68 -7.08 -8.84
CA GLN A 176 -12.15 -6.73 -10.15
C GLN A 176 -10.91 -7.55 -10.50
N LEU A 177 -9.99 -7.76 -9.56
CA LEU A 177 -8.78 -8.56 -9.80
C LEU A 177 -9.12 -10.03 -10.07
N SER A 178 -10.12 -10.61 -9.41
CA SER A 178 -10.57 -11.98 -9.68
C SER A 178 -11.13 -12.19 -11.09
N GLN A 179 -11.49 -11.14 -11.82
CA GLN A 179 -11.94 -11.21 -13.21
C GLN A 179 -10.79 -11.15 -14.23
N LEU A 180 -9.57 -10.77 -13.79
CA LEU A 180 -8.42 -10.69 -14.69
C LEU A 180 -7.95 -12.08 -15.15
N PRO A 181 -7.36 -12.18 -16.36
CA PRO A 181 -6.77 -13.41 -16.87
C PRO A 181 -5.66 -13.94 -15.95
N ALA A 182 -5.57 -15.25 -15.80
CA ALA A 182 -4.44 -15.85 -15.08
C ALA A 182 -3.10 -15.48 -15.76
N GLY A 183 -2.03 -15.33 -14.99
CA GLY A 183 -0.72 -14.90 -15.49
C GLY A 183 -0.59 -13.38 -15.70
N SER A 184 -1.59 -12.59 -15.33
CA SER A 184 -1.54 -11.13 -15.47
C SER A 184 -0.40 -10.50 -14.65
N GLN A 185 0.24 -9.50 -15.24
CA GLN A 185 1.22 -8.63 -14.59
C GLN A 185 0.49 -7.39 -14.06
N ILE A 186 0.60 -7.14 -12.76
CA ILE A 186 -0.13 -6.06 -12.09
C ILE A 186 0.88 -5.13 -11.41
N TYR A 187 1.00 -3.92 -11.95
CA TYR A 187 1.69 -2.84 -11.26
C TYR A 187 0.80 -2.30 -10.13
N ILE A 188 1.38 -2.00 -8.98
CA ILE A 188 0.66 -1.44 -7.83
C ILE A 188 1.30 -0.10 -7.49
N THR A 189 0.51 0.96 -7.44
CA THR A 189 1.03 2.31 -7.22
C THR A 189 0.10 3.17 -6.37
N GLY A 190 0.69 4.20 -5.78
CA GLY A 190 0.01 5.18 -4.97
C GLY A 190 0.99 6.27 -4.53
N HIS A 191 0.43 7.35 -4.01
CA HIS A 191 1.19 8.50 -3.51
C HIS A 191 0.71 8.90 -2.13
N SER A 192 1.63 9.38 -1.27
CA SER A 192 1.33 9.81 0.09
C SER A 192 0.65 8.69 0.88
N GLN A 193 -0.49 8.93 1.53
CA GLN A 193 -1.27 7.87 2.18
C GLN A 193 -1.61 6.71 1.20
N GLY A 194 -1.87 7.00 -0.07
CA GLY A 194 -2.11 5.98 -1.09
C GLY A 194 -0.90 5.08 -1.33
N ALA A 195 0.33 5.56 -1.12
CA ALA A 195 1.55 4.76 -1.21
C ALA A 195 1.63 3.73 -0.06
N ALA A 196 1.22 4.10 1.16
CA ALA A 196 1.12 3.14 2.26
C ALA A 196 0.05 2.08 1.98
N LEU A 197 -1.13 2.49 1.52
CA LEU A 197 -2.22 1.56 1.14
C LEU A 197 -1.81 0.62 0.00
N ALA A 198 -1.13 1.13 -1.04
CA ALA A 198 -0.56 0.35 -2.14
C ALA A 198 0.46 -0.69 -1.66
N THR A 199 1.26 -0.33 -0.66
CA THR A 199 2.25 -1.25 -0.07
C THR A 199 1.58 -2.37 0.70
N LEU A 200 0.58 -2.04 1.54
CA LEU A 200 -0.20 -3.05 2.24
C LEU A 200 -1.01 -3.92 1.26
N ALA A 201 -1.52 -3.35 0.16
CA ALA A 201 -2.20 -4.09 -0.89
C ALA A 201 -1.25 -5.08 -1.57
N HIS A 202 0.00 -4.68 -1.86
CA HIS A 202 1.00 -5.59 -2.41
C HIS A 202 1.29 -6.75 -1.44
N ALA A 203 1.50 -6.45 -0.16
CA ALA A 203 1.72 -7.47 0.87
C ALA A 203 0.54 -8.46 0.93
N PHE A 204 -0.69 -7.93 1.04
CA PHE A 204 -1.92 -8.73 1.05
C PHE A 204 -2.06 -9.61 -0.20
N LEU A 205 -1.91 -9.05 -1.41
CA LEU A 205 -2.09 -9.79 -2.64
C LEU A 205 -1.01 -10.87 -2.80
N ASN A 206 0.24 -10.57 -2.45
CA ASN A 206 1.30 -11.57 -2.43
C ASN A 206 0.95 -12.72 -1.47
N ASN A 207 0.48 -12.41 -0.26
CA ASN A 207 0.07 -13.43 0.69
C ASN A 207 -1.17 -14.22 0.23
N ALA A 208 -2.16 -13.56 -0.39
CA ALA A 208 -3.35 -14.22 -0.93
C ALA A 208 -3.05 -15.13 -2.14
N LEU A 209 -1.99 -14.85 -2.89
CA LEU A 209 -1.53 -15.66 -4.02
C LEU A 209 -0.64 -16.82 -3.57
N ASN A 210 0.28 -16.57 -2.63
CA ASN A 210 1.42 -17.47 -2.31
C ASN A 210 1.41 -18.02 -0.88
N GLY A 211 0.53 -17.51 -0.01
CA GLY A 211 0.49 -17.83 1.40
C GLY A 211 0.08 -19.27 1.70
N SER A 212 0.24 -19.64 2.96
CA SER A 212 -0.02 -20.99 3.47
C SER A 212 -1.50 -21.34 3.59
N ASP A 213 -2.42 -20.39 3.36
CA ASP A 213 -3.85 -20.67 3.35
C ASP A 213 -4.19 -21.63 2.19
N ASN A 214 -4.54 -22.85 2.59
CA ASN A 214 -4.94 -23.88 1.63
C ASN A 214 -6.27 -23.57 0.96
N LYS A 215 -7.06 -22.64 1.50
CA LYS A 215 -8.36 -22.23 0.96
C LYS A 215 -8.18 -21.09 -0.03
N ASN A 216 -8.95 -21.11 -1.12
CA ASN A 216 -9.03 -19.99 -2.07
C ASN A 216 -9.97 -18.89 -1.52
N SER A 217 -9.76 -18.48 -0.27
CA SER A 217 -10.67 -17.62 0.50
C SER A 217 -10.93 -16.26 -0.16
N PHE A 218 -9.99 -15.79 -0.99
CA PHE A 218 -10.06 -14.50 -1.68
C PHE A 218 -10.25 -14.60 -3.20
N GLY A 219 -10.39 -15.81 -3.75
CA GLY A 219 -10.60 -16.02 -5.20
C GLY A 219 -9.36 -15.78 -6.07
N LEU A 220 -8.17 -15.63 -5.47
CA LEU A 220 -6.91 -15.34 -6.16
C LEU A 220 -6.00 -16.56 -6.36
N LYS A 221 -6.24 -17.67 -5.65
CA LYS A 221 -5.42 -18.88 -5.77
C LYS A 221 -5.52 -19.45 -7.19
N GLY A 222 -4.37 -19.73 -7.80
CA GLY A 222 -4.27 -20.20 -9.18
C GLY A 222 -4.37 -19.10 -10.25
N LYS A 223 -4.53 -17.83 -9.87
CA LYS A 223 -4.44 -16.70 -10.81
C LYS A 223 -3.02 -16.45 -11.30
N ASN A 224 -2.00 -16.86 -10.55
CA ASN A 224 -0.58 -16.73 -10.92
C ASN A 224 -0.21 -15.31 -11.35
N PHE A 225 -0.74 -14.29 -10.66
CA PHE A 225 -0.39 -12.90 -10.96
C PHE A 225 1.07 -12.62 -10.60
N SER A 226 1.73 -11.80 -11.41
CA SER A 226 3.01 -11.18 -11.06
C SER A 226 2.76 -9.76 -10.58
N LEU A 227 3.31 -9.39 -9.43
CA LEU A 227 3.07 -8.10 -8.80
C LEU A 227 4.37 -7.29 -8.77
N LYS A 228 4.28 -5.98 -9.05
CA LYS A 228 5.40 -5.06 -8.90
C LYS A 228 4.90 -3.69 -8.47
N SER A 229 5.52 -3.07 -7.46
CA SER A 229 5.07 -1.78 -6.95
C SER A 229 6.06 -0.65 -7.13
N TYR A 230 5.53 0.50 -7.53
CA TYR A 230 6.21 1.79 -7.54
C TYR A 230 5.36 2.76 -6.74
N VAL A 231 5.82 3.18 -5.57
CA VAL A 231 5.06 4.07 -4.70
C VAL A 231 5.85 5.34 -4.40
N PHE A 232 5.14 6.46 -4.22
CA PHE A 232 5.74 7.79 -4.14
C PHE A 232 5.42 8.45 -2.80
N ALA A 233 6.42 9.07 -2.16
CA ALA A 233 6.25 9.78 -0.90
C ALA A 233 5.59 8.92 0.20
N GLN A 234 6.06 7.67 0.34
CA GLN A 234 5.43 6.68 1.21
C GLN A 234 5.62 7.05 2.70
N PRO A 235 4.53 7.28 3.46
CA PRO A 235 4.63 7.30 4.92
C PRO A 235 4.86 5.88 5.41
N LYS A 236 5.44 5.72 6.60
CA LYS A 236 5.88 4.43 7.12
C LYS A 236 4.68 3.52 7.44
N PRO A 237 4.43 2.42 6.69
CA PRO A 237 3.18 1.68 6.80
C PRO A 237 3.14 0.67 7.96
N GLY A 238 4.30 0.21 8.45
CA GLY A 238 4.41 -0.77 9.53
C GLY A 238 5.77 -0.74 10.22
N ASN A 239 5.93 -1.59 11.23
CA ASN A 239 7.12 -1.69 12.07
C ASN A 239 8.32 -2.32 11.35
N TRP A 240 9.47 -2.39 12.04
CA TRP A 240 10.67 -3.04 11.51
C TRP A 240 10.39 -4.47 11.04
N GLN A 241 9.64 -5.26 11.83
CA GLN A 241 9.35 -6.65 11.50
C GLN A 241 8.54 -6.78 10.20
N PHE A 242 7.50 -5.96 10.03
CA PHE A 242 6.74 -5.90 8.78
C PHE A 242 7.64 -5.51 7.59
N ALA A 243 8.55 -4.56 7.78
CA ALA A 243 9.48 -4.14 6.73
C ALA A 243 10.44 -5.27 6.31
N MET A 244 10.93 -6.05 7.27
CA MET A 244 11.80 -7.20 7.00
C MET A 244 11.08 -8.30 6.23
N ASP A 245 9.87 -8.68 6.66
CA ASP A 245 9.07 -9.69 5.98
C ASP A 245 8.77 -9.28 4.53
N PHE A 246 8.35 -8.02 4.35
CA PHE A 246 8.07 -7.48 3.03
C PHE A 246 9.33 -7.46 2.14
N ALA A 247 10.49 -7.12 2.71
CA ALA A 247 11.76 -7.16 2.00
C ALA A 247 12.10 -8.60 1.59
N GLU A 248 11.95 -9.58 2.48
CA GLU A 248 12.24 -10.98 2.18
C GLU A 248 11.39 -11.51 1.01
N VAL A 249 10.07 -11.31 1.08
CA VAL A 249 9.13 -11.93 0.14
C VAL A 249 8.92 -11.15 -1.15
N ILE A 250 9.19 -9.84 -1.16
CA ILE A 250 8.90 -8.97 -2.33
C ILE A 250 10.10 -8.09 -2.66
N GLY A 251 10.66 -7.38 -1.68
CA GLY A 251 11.70 -6.38 -1.89
C GLY A 251 12.98 -6.94 -2.52
N ASN A 252 13.50 -8.04 -1.97
CA ASN A 252 14.73 -8.71 -2.41
C ASN A 252 14.60 -9.34 -3.80
N GLN A 253 13.38 -9.55 -4.28
CA GLN A 253 13.11 -9.97 -5.66
C GLN A 253 13.17 -8.82 -6.66
N GLY A 254 13.37 -7.58 -6.20
CA GLY A 254 13.35 -6.38 -7.03
C GLY A 254 11.95 -6.05 -7.53
N LEU A 255 10.92 -6.35 -6.73
CA LEU A 255 9.52 -6.16 -7.13
C LEU A 255 8.81 -5.02 -6.38
N ALA A 256 9.47 -4.32 -5.47
CA ALA A 256 8.88 -3.18 -4.79
C ALA A 256 9.85 -2.02 -4.62
N TYR A 257 9.42 -0.84 -5.03
CA TYR A 257 10.19 0.39 -5.02
C TYR A 257 9.42 1.52 -4.35
N THR A 258 10.13 2.20 -3.45
CA THR A 258 9.64 3.38 -2.73
C THR A 258 10.48 4.57 -3.15
N ILE A 259 9.87 5.48 -3.89
CA ILE A 259 10.52 6.68 -4.40
C ILE A 259 10.24 7.81 -3.43
N ASN A 260 11.28 8.30 -2.76
CA ASN A 260 11.15 9.39 -1.79
C ASN A 260 12.07 10.56 -2.15
N ASN A 261 11.50 11.75 -2.11
CA ASN A 261 12.24 12.99 -2.23
C ASN A 261 12.97 13.29 -0.92
N THR A 262 14.28 13.53 -0.98
CA THR A 262 15.09 13.81 0.23
C THR A 262 14.71 15.11 0.93
N SER A 263 14.03 16.02 0.23
CA SER A 263 13.50 17.27 0.79
C SER A 263 12.02 17.16 1.19
N ASP A 264 11.38 16.03 0.90
CA ASP A 264 10.02 15.75 1.36
C ASP A 264 10.07 15.19 2.79
N TRP A 265 9.31 15.83 3.66
CA TRP A 265 9.28 15.49 5.08
C TRP A 265 8.17 14.48 5.40
N VAL A 266 7.18 14.29 4.51
CA VAL A 266 6.06 13.35 4.73
C VAL A 266 6.53 11.90 4.89
N PRO A 267 7.53 11.39 4.14
CA PRO A 267 8.06 10.05 4.37
C PRO A 267 8.67 9.81 5.76
N GLN A 268 8.87 10.86 6.56
CA GLN A 268 9.38 10.75 7.92
C GLN A 268 8.30 10.38 8.95
N VAL A 269 7.02 10.36 8.56
CA VAL A 269 5.89 10.00 9.44
C VAL A 269 5.29 8.61 9.12
N PRO A 270 4.68 7.90 10.09
CA PRO A 270 4.69 8.15 11.54
C PRO A 270 6.10 8.19 12.15
N LEU A 271 6.21 8.82 13.32
CA LEU A 271 7.47 8.89 14.05
C LEU A 271 7.87 7.50 14.53
N SER A 272 9.18 7.21 14.50
CA SER A 272 9.73 5.91 14.90
C SER A 272 10.78 6.13 15.97
N ILE A 273 10.60 5.71 17.25
CA ILE A 273 11.49 5.96 18.42
C ILE A 273 12.52 7.07 18.15
N GLN A 274 11.98 8.21 17.77
CA GLN A 274 12.67 9.44 17.40
C GLN A 274 11.95 10.43 18.27
N LEU A 275 12.72 11.21 19.03
CA LEU A 275 12.10 12.31 19.75
C LEU A 275 11.44 13.21 18.70
N VAL A 276 10.25 13.74 18.98
CA VAL A 276 9.57 14.73 18.10
C VAL A 276 10.56 15.86 17.72
N SER A 277 11.46 16.20 18.64
CA SER A 277 12.54 17.17 18.43
C SER A 277 13.61 16.73 17.41
N GLU A 278 13.85 15.44 17.20
CA GLU A 278 14.83 14.92 16.24
C GLU A 278 14.31 14.94 14.80
N THR A 279 13.01 14.72 14.58
CA THR A 279 12.38 14.92 13.27
C THR A 279 12.29 16.40 12.92
N LEU A 280 12.05 17.27 13.92
CA LEU A 280 11.89 18.71 13.70
C LEU A 280 13.20 19.50 13.64
N LYS A 281 14.30 19.01 14.21
CA LYS A 281 15.60 19.69 14.18
C LYS A 281 16.13 19.91 12.76
N PRO A 282 16.22 18.89 11.87
CA PRO A 282 16.65 19.08 10.48
C PRO A 282 15.73 20.05 9.72
N ILE A 283 14.42 19.95 9.97
CA ILE A 283 13.35 20.77 9.38
C ILE A 283 13.45 22.25 9.81
N ALA A 284 13.75 22.52 11.08
CA ALA A 284 13.89 23.88 11.59
C ALA A 284 15.22 24.54 11.17
N THR A 285 16.30 23.76 11.07
CA THR A 285 17.63 24.25 10.69
C THR A 285 17.72 24.63 9.21
N VAL A 286 16.96 23.98 8.33
CA VAL A 286 17.02 24.23 6.87
C VAL A 286 16.01 25.29 6.40
N SER A 287 14.92 25.52 7.13
CA SER A 287 13.72 26.18 6.55
C SER A 287 13.02 27.23 7.44
N GLY A 288 13.61 27.58 8.59
CA GLY A 288 13.15 28.68 9.44
C GLY A 288 11.95 28.36 10.35
N ARG A 289 11.58 29.32 11.21
CA ARG A 289 10.63 29.14 12.33
C ARG A 289 9.17 28.95 11.88
N TRP A 290 8.77 29.56 10.76
CA TRP A 290 7.43 29.40 10.20
C TRP A 290 7.20 27.96 9.69
N PHE A 291 8.16 27.41 8.94
CA PHE A 291 8.10 26.03 8.43
C PHE A 291 8.06 25.00 9.57
N ALA A 292 8.86 25.18 10.62
CA ALA A 292 8.84 24.30 11.79
C ALA A 292 7.45 24.28 12.49
N ASN A 293 6.80 25.43 12.61
CA ASN A 293 5.44 25.51 13.15
C ASN A 293 4.44 24.83 12.22
N SER A 294 4.56 24.99 10.90
CA SER A 294 3.68 24.36 9.92
C SER A 294 3.80 22.82 9.90
N VAL A 295 5.01 22.27 10.07
CA VAL A 295 5.21 20.82 10.23
C VAL A 295 4.60 20.34 11.54
N LEU A 296 4.78 21.07 12.64
CA LEU A 296 4.13 20.77 13.92
C LEU A 296 2.60 20.78 13.81
N ASP A 297 2.04 21.78 13.13
CA ASP A 297 0.60 21.91 12.91
C ASP A 297 0.07 20.75 12.06
N PHE A 298 0.82 20.31 11.06
CA PHE A 298 0.44 19.13 10.29
C PHE A 298 0.63 17.82 11.07
N LEU A 299 1.66 17.67 11.88
CA LEU A 299 1.79 16.50 12.76
C LEU A 299 0.61 16.44 13.73
N ALA A 300 0.20 17.58 14.29
CA ALA A 300 -1.00 17.70 15.09
C ALA A 300 -2.28 17.44 14.27
N TRP A 301 -2.31 17.82 12.99
CA TRP A 301 -3.40 17.50 12.07
C TRP A 301 -3.47 16.00 11.76
N ILE A 302 -2.36 15.35 11.40
CA ILE A 302 -2.24 13.89 11.25
C ILE A 302 -2.74 13.21 12.52
N ARG A 303 -2.32 13.73 13.68
CA ARG A 303 -2.79 13.32 15.01
C ARG A 303 -4.30 13.33 15.12
N ARG A 304 -4.90 14.49 14.89
CA ARG A 304 -6.35 14.69 14.94
C ARG A 304 -7.09 13.89 13.88
N PHE A 305 -6.52 13.75 12.70
CA PHE A 305 -7.07 12.97 11.60
C PHE A 305 -7.17 11.52 12.05
N PHE A 306 -6.07 10.83 12.32
CA PHE A 306 -6.13 9.42 12.65
C PHE A 306 -6.89 9.14 13.97
N SER A 307 -6.91 10.08 14.92
CA SER A 307 -7.70 9.93 16.14
C SER A 307 -9.22 10.07 15.92
N SER A 308 -9.63 11.04 15.11
CA SER A 308 -11.02 11.14 14.63
C SER A 308 -11.42 9.92 13.79
N GLN A 309 -10.44 9.26 13.17
CA GLN A 309 -10.68 8.08 12.36
C GLN A 309 -10.81 6.82 13.22
N VAL A 310 -10.01 6.62 14.28
CA VAL A 310 -10.21 5.50 15.22
C VAL A 310 -11.60 5.54 15.86
N SER A 311 -12.05 6.73 16.29
CA SER A 311 -13.40 6.92 16.84
C SER A 311 -14.51 6.72 15.80
N LYS A 312 -14.32 7.17 14.55
CA LYS A 312 -15.23 6.87 13.43
C LYS A 312 -15.18 5.40 13.01
N LEU A 313 -14.05 4.72 13.17
CA LEU A 313 -13.86 3.28 12.93
C LEU A 313 -14.70 2.47 13.91
N THR A 314 -14.80 2.87 15.17
CA THR A 314 -15.68 2.22 16.15
C THR A 314 -17.14 2.25 15.71
N ASN A 315 -17.59 3.37 15.12
CA ASN A 315 -18.95 3.51 14.58
C ASN A 315 -19.12 2.89 13.17
N TYR A 316 -18.05 2.83 12.36
CA TYR A 316 -18.09 2.21 11.03
C TYR A 316 -17.93 0.68 11.10
N LYS A 317 -17.36 0.13 12.19
CA LYS A 317 -17.36 -1.31 12.51
C LYS A 317 -18.79 -1.89 12.50
N GLU A 318 -19.79 -1.09 12.86
CA GLU A 318 -21.22 -1.45 12.80
C GLU A 318 -21.81 -1.55 11.39
N ASN A 319 -21.08 -1.14 10.35
CA ASN A 319 -21.56 -1.19 8.95
C ASN A 319 -20.63 -1.94 7.98
N ILE A 320 -19.51 -2.51 8.45
CA ILE A 320 -18.60 -3.33 7.64
C ILE A 320 -19.38 -4.49 6.98
N THR A 321 -20.31 -5.09 7.72
CA THR A 321 -21.09 -6.26 7.28
C THR A 321 -22.14 -5.99 6.22
N LYS A 322 -22.58 -4.73 6.10
CA LYS A 322 -23.49 -4.33 5.03
C LYS A 322 -22.75 -4.10 3.71
N ASN A 323 -21.52 -3.61 3.79
CA ASN A 323 -20.76 -3.19 2.61
C ASN A 323 -19.82 -4.26 2.08
N PHE A 324 -19.41 -5.24 2.89
CA PHE A 324 -18.50 -6.28 2.43
C PHE A 324 -19.23 -7.40 1.68
N SER A 325 -18.53 -8.04 0.74
CA SER A 325 -19.03 -9.25 0.08
C SER A 325 -19.16 -10.40 1.09
N ASP A 326 -20.32 -11.06 1.12
CA ASP A 326 -20.59 -12.14 2.07
C ASP A 326 -19.62 -13.32 1.92
N GLY A 327 -19.03 -13.50 0.73
CA GLY A 327 -18.06 -14.57 0.45
C GLY A 327 -16.75 -14.49 1.24
N TYR A 328 -16.43 -13.34 1.86
CA TYR A 328 -15.21 -13.16 2.65
C TYR A 328 -15.40 -13.41 4.15
N PHE A 329 -16.65 -13.60 4.62
CA PHE A 329 -16.92 -13.81 6.04
C PHE A 329 -16.63 -15.23 6.48
N VAL A 330 -15.95 -15.36 7.61
CA VAL A 330 -15.70 -16.63 8.31
C VAL A 330 -16.38 -16.63 9.67
N ASP A 331 -16.59 -17.82 10.23
CA ASP A 331 -16.98 -17.96 11.63
C ASP A 331 -15.84 -17.42 12.50
N ALA A 332 -16.12 -16.36 13.24
CA ALA A 332 -15.15 -15.66 14.05
C ALA A 332 -15.14 -16.12 15.51
N SER A 333 -16.02 -17.04 15.90
CA SER A 333 -16.04 -17.61 17.26
C SER A 333 -14.76 -18.38 17.60
N GLN A 334 -14.04 -18.86 16.59
CA GLN A 334 -12.78 -19.58 16.73
C GLN A 334 -11.56 -18.67 16.96
N PHE A 335 -11.69 -17.35 16.79
CA PHE A 335 -10.59 -16.41 16.98
C PHE A 335 -10.72 -15.69 18.31
N SER A 336 -9.61 -15.65 19.05
CA SER A 336 -9.49 -14.73 20.18
C SER A 336 -9.52 -13.30 19.66
N PRO A 337 -10.25 -12.37 20.33
CA PRO A 337 -10.21 -10.96 19.99
C PRO A 337 -8.75 -10.49 19.93
N LEU A 338 -8.37 -9.85 18.83
CA LEU A 338 -7.06 -9.23 18.74
C LEU A 338 -6.92 -8.19 19.85
N ASP A 339 -5.79 -8.23 20.56
CA ASP A 339 -5.38 -7.10 21.37
C ASP A 339 -4.99 -5.98 20.41
N TYR A 340 -5.83 -4.96 20.32
CA TYR A 340 -5.57 -3.75 19.53
C TYR A 340 -4.55 -2.83 20.21
N GLY A 341 -3.96 -3.24 21.35
CA GLY A 341 -2.83 -2.60 22.01
C GLY A 341 -1.51 -2.91 21.31
N GLY A 342 -1.39 -2.53 20.03
CA GLY A 342 -0.12 -2.58 19.31
C GLY A 342 0.98 -1.83 20.08
N SER A 343 2.16 -2.44 20.17
CA SER A 343 3.24 -1.98 21.05
C SER A 343 4.38 -1.28 20.30
N SER A 344 4.34 -1.33 18.96
CA SER A 344 5.39 -0.80 18.11
C SER A 344 5.33 0.72 17.97
N LEU A 345 6.48 1.32 18.23
CA LEU A 345 6.80 2.70 17.87
C LEU A 345 7.96 2.75 16.88
N ASP A 346 8.30 1.65 16.21
CA ASP A 346 9.48 1.50 15.33
C ASP A 346 9.07 1.38 13.85
N TYR A 347 8.15 2.24 13.40
CA TYR A 347 7.69 2.26 12.01
C TYR A 347 8.85 2.48 11.02
N MET A 348 8.77 1.90 9.82
CA MET A 348 9.80 2.07 8.78
C MET A 348 9.21 2.34 7.40
N PRO A 349 9.92 3.05 6.51
CA PRO A 349 9.67 2.95 5.08
C PRO A 349 9.85 1.50 4.61
N VAL A 350 9.03 1.05 3.66
CA VAL A 350 9.00 -0.34 3.20
C VAL A 350 9.21 -0.40 1.69
N GLY A 351 10.00 -1.36 1.21
CA GLY A 351 10.38 -1.51 -0.20
C GLY A 351 11.78 -0.95 -0.51
N ASN A 352 12.29 -1.19 -1.72
CA ASN A 352 13.60 -0.69 -2.13
C ASN A 352 13.56 0.82 -2.30
N LEU A 353 14.29 1.54 -1.45
CA LEU A 353 14.32 3.00 -1.46
C LEU A 353 15.07 3.54 -2.68
N ILE A 354 14.39 4.37 -3.47
CA ILE A 354 14.96 5.17 -4.55
C ILE A 354 14.87 6.63 -4.12
N ALA A 355 16.00 7.19 -3.69
CA ALA A 355 16.06 8.58 -3.27
C ALA A 355 16.13 9.50 -4.50
N VAL A 356 15.21 10.45 -4.61
CA VAL A 356 15.29 11.57 -5.56
C VAL A 356 15.67 12.83 -4.81
N ARG A 357 16.55 13.66 -5.39
CA ARG A 357 17.08 14.85 -4.73
C ARG A 357 16.93 16.07 -5.63
N PRO A 358 16.41 17.21 -5.10
CA PRO A 358 16.45 18.48 -5.79
C PRO A 358 17.87 18.89 -6.16
N LYS A 359 18.06 19.44 -7.37
CA LYS A 359 19.30 20.14 -7.70
C LYS A 359 19.36 21.46 -6.92
N ALA A 360 20.58 21.94 -6.64
CA ALA A 360 20.81 23.13 -5.82
C ALA A 360 20.18 24.42 -6.40
N ASP A 361 19.88 24.44 -7.70
CA ASP A 361 19.30 25.55 -8.44
C ASP A 361 17.76 25.47 -8.60
N MET A 362 17.12 24.39 -8.14
CA MET A 362 15.68 24.25 -8.20
C MET A 362 15.01 25.23 -7.22
N LYS A 363 14.05 26.01 -7.73
CA LYS A 363 13.32 26.98 -6.92
C LYS A 363 12.37 26.27 -5.95
N VAL A 364 12.45 26.64 -4.68
CA VAL A 364 11.41 26.33 -3.70
C VAL A 364 10.28 27.34 -3.89
N VAL A 365 9.04 26.86 -3.96
CA VAL A 365 7.87 27.74 -3.99
C VAL A 365 7.56 28.18 -2.56
N GLU A 366 7.79 29.46 -2.26
CA GLU A 366 7.45 30.03 -0.96
C GLU A 366 5.93 29.98 -0.74
N GLY A 367 5.51 29.52 0.44
CA GLY A 367 4.10 29.49 0.85
C GLY A 367 3.37 28.17 0.63
N ASP A 368 3.97 27.18 -0.04
CA ASP A 368 3.41 25.82 -0.17
C ASP A 368 4.24 24.79 0.63
N LEU A 369 3.73 24.42 1.82
CA LEU A 369 4.37 23.45 2.72
C LEU A 369 4.55 22.05 2.09
N PHE A 370 3.69 21.71 1.12
CA PHE A 370 3.67 20.40 0.45
C PHE A 370 4.32 20.46 -0.93
N TRP A 371 5.01 21.54 -1.27
CA TRP A 371 5.69 21.68 -2.55
C TRP A 371 6.57 20.47 -2.88
N GLU A 372 7.40 20.05 -1.93
CA GLU A 372 8.30 18.89 -2.09
C GLU A 372 7.56 17.54 -2.07
N HIS A 373 6.30 17.54 -1.63
CA HIS A 373 5.45 16.37 -1.53
C HIS A 373 4.59 16.13 -2.79
N HIS A 374 4.28 17.17 -3.56
CA HIS A 374 3.38 17.07 -4.72
C HIS A 374 3.90 16.13 -5.81
N LEU A 375 2.99 15.43 -6.48
CA LEU A 375 3.32 14.51 -7.57
C LEU A 375 4.06 15.20 -8.73
N ALA A 376 3.70 16.44 -9.06
CA ALA A 376 4.42 17.21 -10.08
C ALA A 376 5.90 17.41 -9.72
N ARG A 377 6.21 17.57 -8.43
CA ARG A 377 7.59 17.71 -7.97
C ARG A 377 8.35 16.40 -8.10
N TYR A 378 7.75 15.28 -7.73
CA TYR A 378 8.32 13.96 -7.98
C TYR A 378 8.58 13.73 -9.48
N LYS A 379 7.68 14.20 -10.36
CA LYS A 379 7.84 14.11 -11.82
C LYS A 379 9.07 14.87 -12.31
N GLU A 380 9.23 16.11 -11.85
CA GLU A 380 10.41 16.93 -12.15
C GLU A 380 11.70 16.25 -11.68
N LEU A 381 11.74 15.79 -10.42
CA LEU A 381 12.93 15.18 -9.84
C LEU A 381 13.31 13.88 -10.54
N MET A 382 12.33 13.02 -10.86
CA MET A 382 12.58 11.79 -11.61
C MET A 382 13.07 12.06 -13.03
N GLY A 383 12.60 13.13 -13.68
CA GLY A 383 13.12 13.58 -14.98
C GLY A 383 14.59 14.02 -14.95
N THR A 384 15.15 14.26 -13.76
CA THR A 384 16.57 14.60 -13.59
C THR A 384 17.48 13.44 -13.18
N LEU A 385 16.91 12.26 -12.87
CA LEU A 385 17.71 11.10 -12.50
C LEU A 385 18.54 10.60 -13.69
N GLN A 386 19.86 10.62 -13.55
CA GLN A 386 20.76 9.85 -14.41
C GLN A 386 20.95 8.48 -13.75
N ILE A 387 20.31 7.45 -14.29
CA ILE A 387 20.60 6.08 -13.88
C ILE A 387 21.88 5.67 -14.62
N ALA A 388 22.93 5.32 -13.88
CA ALA A 388 24.09 4.68 -14.47
C ALA A 388 23.64 3.28 -14.95
N ASN A 389 23.70 3.06 -16.26
CA ASN A 389 23.43 1.76 -16.88
C ASN A 389 24.46 0.71 -16.47
#